data_AF-I1BY02-F1
#
_entry.id   AF-I1BY02-F1
#
_cell.length_a   1.000
_cell.length_b   1.000
_cell.length_c   1.000
_cell.angle_alpha   90.00
_cell.angle_beta   90.00
_cell.angle_gamma   90.00
#
_symmetry.space_group_name_H-M   'P 1'
#
loop_
_entity.id
_entity.type
_entity.pdbx_description
1 polymer ?
#
loop_
_entity_poly.entity_id
_entity_poly.type
_entity_poly.pdbx_seq_one_letter_code
_entity_poly.pdbx_strand_id
1 'polypeptide(L)'
;MSQQEISSLDKKDQDFSNFVLPTEYTPRNDLICDLILTDQRIINIVTKSLINASENSYVSAPKELPNNYACNILYIPDGTQNSLPPILINVSEKLDNLKMSQIIQHCTDIWDHYNTSYLFDHQSTES
;
A
#
# COMPACT_ATOMS: atom_id res chain seq x y z
N MET A 1 -9.46 51.23 -16.20
CA MET A 1 -9.42 50.21 -15.12
C MET A 1 -8.64 50.80 -13.97
N SER A 2 -9.29 50.97 -12.82
CA SER A 2 -8.70 51.64 -11.67
C SER A 2 -7.80 50.67 -10.89
N GLN A 3 -6.75 51.18 -10.26
CA GLN A 3 -5.80 50.40 -9.44
C GLN A 3 -6.45 49.71 -8.22
N GLN A 4 -7.75 49.91 -7.96
CA GLN A 4 -8.47 49.29 -6.86
C GLN A 4 -8.89 47.83 -7.15
N GLU A 5 -9.01 47.42 -8.42
CA GLU A 5 -9.42 46.05 -8.80
C GLU A 5 -8.27 45.03 -8.77
N ILE A 6 -7.01 45.48 -8.82
CA ILE A 6 -5.84 44.59 -8.75
C ILE A 6 -5.55 44.17 -7.29
N SER A 7 -5.90 45.02 -6.32
CA SER A 7 -5.66 44.73 -4.89
C SER A 7 -6.63 43.71 -4.27
N SER A 8 -7.73 43.39 -4.95
CA SER A 8 -8.75 42.45 -4.47
C SER A 8 -8.54 41.01 -4.95
N LEU A 9 -7.71 40.79 -5.99
CA LEU A 9 -7.30 39.44 -6.40
C LEU A 9 -6.19 38.88 -5.49
N ASP A 10 -5.23 39.71 -5.06
CA ASP A 10 -4.11 39.28 -4.20
C ASP A 10 -4.53 38.84 -2.79
N LYS A 11 -5.74 39.21 -2.33
CA LYS A 11 -6.24 38.82 -1.00
C LYS A 11 -6.92 37.45 -0.95
N LYS A 12 -7.30 36.87 -2.10
CA LYS A 12 -7.93 35.53 -2.13
C LYS A 12 -6.92 34.39 -2.20
N ASP A 13 -5.72 34.64 -2.71
CA ASP A 13 -4.67 33.62 -2.82
C ASP A 13 -3.90 33.39 -1.51
N GLN A 14 -4.01 34.31 -0.54
CA GLN A 14 -3.43 34.14 0.80
C GLN A 14 -4.25 33.23 1.74
N ASP A 15 -5.48 32.88 1.38
CA ASP A 15 -6.37 32.13 2.29
C ASP A 15 -6.12 30.60 2.22
N PHE A 16 -5.49 30.11 1.15
CA PHE A 16 -5.18 28.69 0.98
C PHE A 16 -3.74 28.32 1.37
N SER A 17 -2.85 29.30 1.56
CA SER A 17 -1.44 29.04 1.92
C SER A 17 -1.27 28.55 3.36
N ASN A 18 -2.29 28.73 4.21
CA ASN A 18 -2.34 28.23 5.58
C ASN A 18 -3.27 27.02 5.75
N PHE A 19 -3.83 26.49 4.66
CA PHE A 19 -4.68 25.32 4.73
C PHE A 19 -3.83 24.07 4.98
N VAL A 20 -3.85 23.58 6.22
CA VAL A 20 -3.26 22.30 6.61
C VAL A 20 -4.39 21.28 6.67
N LEU A 21 -4.31 20.23 5.85
CA LEU A 21 -5.23 19.09 5.94
C LEU A 21 -5.20 18.54 7.37
N PRO A 22 -6.38 18.30 7.99
CA PRO A 22 -6.44 17.58 9.25
C PRO A 22 -5.66 16.27 9.14
N THR A 23 -5.07 15.83 10.23
CA THR A 23 -4.09 14.75 10.24
C THR A 23 -4.67 13.43 9.71
N GLU A 24 -5.97 13.21 9.87
CA GLU A 24 -6.72 12.08 9.26
C GLU A 24 -6.86 12.14 7.73
N TYR A 25 -6.71 13.33 7.12
CA TYR A 25 -6.74 13.57 5.68
C TYR A 25 -5.37 13.91 5.10
N THR A 26 -4.31 13.87 5.91
CA THR A 26 -2.95 13.99 5.39
C THR A 26 -2.64 12.77 4.50
N PRO A 27 -1.91 12.93 3.38
CA PRO A 27 -1.61 11.87 2.40
C PRO A 27 -0.91 10.61 2.96
N ARG A 28 -0.60 10.60 4.25
CA ARG A 28 -0.07 9.45 4.99
C ARG A 28 -1.02 8.26 4.96
N ASN A 29 -2.33 8.49 4.86
CA ASN A 29 -3.33 7.45 4.61
C ASN A 29 -4.02 7.75 3.27
N ASP A 30 -3.47 7.26 2.17
CA ASP A 30 -4.19 7.28 0.89
C ASP A 30 -5.32 6.22 0.93
N LEU A 31 -6.40 6.60 1.58
CA LEU A 31 -7.60 5.78 1.73
C LEU A 31 -8.19 5.39 0.37
N ILE A 32 -7.94 6.19 -0.67
CA ILE A 32 -8.38 5.90 -2.03
C ILE A 32 -7.57 4.75 -2.61
N CYS A 33 -6.23 4.82 -2.54
CA CYS A 33 -5.38 3.70 -2.95
C CYS A 33 -5.72 2.43 -2.17
N ASP A 34 -5.94 2.54 -0.86
CA ASP A 34 -6.36 1.42 -0.03
C ASP A 34 -7.68 0.82 -0.50
N LEU A 35 -8.70 1.66 -0.72
CA LEU A 35 -10.01 1.20 -1.17
C LEU A 35 -9.94 0.50 -2.53
N ILE A 36 -9.16 1.05 -3.48
CA ILE A 36 -9.00 0.48 -4.81
C ILE A 36 -8.26 -0.86 -4.74
N LEU A 37 -7.13 -0.90 -4.04
CA LEU A 37 -6.25 -2.07 -4.02
C LEU A 37 -6.72 -3.17 -3.07
N THR A 38 -7.69 -2.91 -2.19
CA THR A 38 -8.36 -3.96 -1.40
C THR A 38 -9.60 -4.54 -2.09
N ASP A 39 -10.04 -3.97 -3.23
CA ASP A 39 -11.13 -4.53 -4.03
C ASP A 39 -10.69 -5.84 -4.70
N GLN A 40 -11.44 -6.92 -4.47
CA GLN A 40 -11.10 -8.25 -4.98
C GLN A 40 -10.95 -8.30 -6.51
N ARG A 41 -11.68 -7.48 -7.25
CA ARG A 41 -11.56 -7.44 -8.72
C ARG A 41 -10.21 -6.87 -9.13
N ILE A 42 -9.74 -5.84 -8.42
CA ILE A 42 -8.42 -5.26 -8.63
C ILE A 42 -7.33 -6.26 -8.22
N ILE A 43 -7.49 -6.94 -7.09
CA ILE A 43 -6.58 -8.02 -6.67
C ILE A 43 -6.49 -9.10 -7.76
N ASN A 44 -7.62 -9.56 -8.28
CA ASN A 44 -7.67 -10.56 -9.34
C ASN A 44 -6.98 -10.07 -10.62
N ILE A 45 -7.24 -8.83 -11.06
CA ILE A 45 -6.59 -8.24 -12.23
C ILE A 45 -5.07 -8.21 -12.03
N VAL A 46 -4.61 -7.67 -10.90
CA VAL A 46 -3.18 -7.49 -10.65
C VAL A 46 -2.46 -8.84 -10.55
N THR A 47 -2.98 -9.78 -9.76
CA THR A 47 -2.35 -11.10 -9.55
C THR A 47 -2.40 -11.96 -10.80
N LYS A 48 -3.48 -11.88 -11.59
CA LYS A 48 -3.56 -12.48 -12.92
C LYS A 48 -2.50 -11.92 -13.86
N SER A 49 -2.32 -10.60 -13.89
CA SER A 49 -1.35 -9.94 -14.76
C SER A 49 0.10 -10.22 -14.37
N LEU A 50 0.42 -10.27 -13.07
CA LEU A 50 1.80 -10.42 -12.60
C LEU A 50 2.30 -11.87 -12.68
N ILE A 51 1.49 -12.84 -12.27
CA ILE A 51 1.94 -14.23 -12.09
C ILE A 51 0.93 -15.26 -12.63
N ASN A 52 -0.08 -14.82 -13.39
CA ASN A 52 -1.13 -15.67 -13.94
C ASN A 52 -1.92 -16.46 -12.89
N ALA A 53 -2.08 -15.89 -11.69
CA ALA A 53 -2.85 -16.49 -10.60
C ALA A 53 -4.31 -16.75 -11.01
N SER A 54 -4.97 -17.74 -10.38
CA SER A 54 -6.40 -17.94 -10.57
C SER A 54 -7.20 -16.85 -9.85
N GLU A 55 -8.40 -16.55 -10.32
CA GLU A 55 -9.26 -15.60 -9.62
C GLU A 55 -9.51 -16.04 -8.18
N ASN A 56 -9.58 -15.06 -7.26
CA ASN A 56 -9.81 -15.26 -5.84
C ASN A 56 -8.77 -16.15 -5.14
N SER A 57 -7.59 -16.32 -5.72
CA SER A 57 -6.47 -17.03 -5.06
C SER A 57 -5.64 -16.15 -4.15
N TYR A 58 -5.92 -14.84 -4.10
CA TYR A 58 -5.24 -13.88 -3.26
C TYR A 58 -6.25 -13.00 -2.53
N VAL A 59 -5.86 -12.59 -1.34
CA VAL A 59 -6.56 -11.61 -0.51
C VAL A 59 -5.59 -10.53 -0.04
N SER A 60 -6.10 -9.34 0.29
CA SER A 60 -5.30 -8.34 0.99
C SER A 60 -5.08 -8.79 2.43
N ALA A 61 -3.82 -8.84 2.86
CA ALA A 61 -3.47 -9.05 4.25
C ALA A 61 -3.94 -7.86 5.10
N PRO A 62 -4.34 -8.11 6.36
CA PRO A 62 -4.60 -7.04 7.32
C PRO A 62 -3.38 -6.12 7.47
N LYS A 63 -3.61 -4.81 7.63
CA LYS A 63 -2.57 -3.80 7.89
C LYS A 63 -2.05 -3.92 9.33
N GLU A 64 -1.41 -5.03 9.66
CA GLU A 64 -0.78 -5.23 10.98
C GLU A 64 0.74 -4.98 10.95
N LEU A 65 1.32 -4.68 9.79
CA LEU A 65 2.73 -4.30 9.71
C LEU A 65 2.92 -2.89 10.30
N PRO A 66 3.72 -2.74 11.38
CA PRO A 66 3.82 -1.51 12.17
C PRO A 66 4.59 -0.38 11.47
N ASN A 67 4.83 -0.49 10.17
CA ASN A 67 5.72 0.40 9.47
C ASN A 67 4.94 1.50 8.75
N ASN A 68 5.30 2.73 9.12
CA ASN A 68 4.69 4.03 8.83
C ASN A 68 4.77 4.45 7.33
N TYR A 69 4.65 3.50 6.42
CA TYR A 69 4.74 3.71 4.98
C TYR A 69 3.35 3.86 4.38
N ALA A 70 3.09 5.03 3.79
CA ALA A 70 1.87 5.29 3.06
C ALA A 70 1.72 4.28 1.90
N CYS A 71 0.50 3.76 1.71
CA CYS A 71 0.06 2.97 0.54
C CYS A 71 0.82 1.66 0.26
N ASN A 72 1.20 0.93 1.32
CA ASN A 72 1.66 -0.45 1.19
C ASN A 72 0.51 -1.43 1.40
N ILE A 73 0.29 -2.31 0.43
CA ILE A 73 -0.67 -3.40 0.55
C ILE A 73 0.02 -4.71 0.19
N LEU A 74 -0.17 -5.69 1.05
CA LEU A 74 0.38 -7.01 0.89
C LEU A 74 -0.74 -7.94 0.44
N TYR A 75 -0.59 -8.54 -0.74
CA TYR A 75 -1.46 -9.64 -1.16
C TYR A 75 -0.83 -10.95 -0.75
N ILE A 76 -1.64 -11.80 -0.14
CA ILE A 76 -1.24 -13.14 0.31
C ILE A 76 -2.13 -14.18 -0.36
N PRO A 77 -1.60 -15.37 -0.66
CA PRO A 77 -2.43 -16.47 -1.14
C PRO A 77 -3.55 -16.76 -0.15
N ASP A 78 -4.77 -16.91 -0.65
CA ASP A 78 -5.86 -17.48 0.14
C ASP A 78 -5.52 -18.95 0.42
N GLY A 79 -5.73 -19.41 1.65
CA GLY A 79 -5.04 -20.54 2.33
C GLY A 79 -5.14 -21.93 1.69
N THR A 80 -5.63 -22.03 0.46
CA THR A 80 -5.64 -23.24 -0.38
C THR A 80 -4.44 -23.35 -1.32
N GLN A 81 -3.63 -22.29 -1.50
CA GLN A 81 -2.55 -22.24 -2.50
C GLN A 81 -1.18 -21.88 -1.90
N ASN A 82 -0.61 -22.78 -1.10
CA ASN A 82 0.68 -22.60 -0.39
C ASN A 82 1.92 -22.47 -1.31
N SER A 83 1.78 -22.63 -2.63
CA SER A 83 2.90 -22.49 -3.58
C SER A 83 3.04 -21.09 -4.17
N LEU A 84 2.07 -20.19 -3.92
CA LEU A 84 2.05 -18.86 -4.50
C LEU A 84 2.82 -17.86 -3.61
N PRO A 85 3.63 -16.94 -4.19
CA PRO A 85 4.41 -16.00 -3.39
C PRO A 85 3.55 -14.85 -2.86
N PRO A 86 3.88 -14.25 -1.71
CA PRO A 86 3.29 -12.97 -1.30
C PRO A 86 3.69 -11.86 -2.29
N ILE A 87 2.81 -10.87 -2.49
CA ILE A 87 3.03 -9.76 -3.41
C ILE A 87 2.85 -8.45 -2.65
N LEU A 88 3.93 -7.66 -2.55
CA LEU A 88 3.88 -6.31 -1.98
C LEU A 88 3.62 -5.29 -3.08
N ILE A 89 2.57 -4.48 -2.91
CA ILE A 89 2.26 -3.33 -3.75
C ILE A 89 2.55 -2.06 -2.97
N ASN A 90 3.43 -1.23 -3.53
CA ASN A 90 3.68 0.13 -3.06
C ASN A 90 3.17 1.11 -4.10
N VAL A 91 2.30 2.04 -3.69
CA VAL A 91 1.92 3.19 -4.51
C VAL A 91 2.66 4.42 -4.01
N SER A 92 3.40 5.05 -4.91
CA SER A 92 4.16 6.27 -4.61
C SER A 92 4.09 7.23 -5.79
N GLU A 93 3.83 8.51 -5.53
CA GLU A 93 3.92 9.57 -6.55
C GLU A 93 5.36 9.72 -7.07
N LYS A 94 6.34 9.58 -6.18
CA LYS A 94 7.77 9.67 -6.49
C LYS A 94 8.54 8.56 -5.81
N LEU A 95 9.39 7.89 -6.59
CA LEU A 95 10.32 6.87 -6.12
C LEU A 95 11.73 7.45 -6.05
N ASP A 96 12.38 7.31 -4.90
CA ASP A 96 13.76 7.70 -4.68
C ASP A 96 14.56 6.54 -4.05
N ASN A 97 15.87 6.73 -3.90
CA ASN A 97 16.76 5.68 -3.39
C ASN A 97 16.42 5.27 -1.95
N LEU A 98 15.92 6.20 -1.12
CA LEU A 98 15.54 5.90 0.25
C LEU A 98 14.29 5.00 0.26
N LYS A 99 13.27 5.36 -0.51
CA LYS A 99 12.04 4.57 -0.66
C LYS A 99 12.32 3.19 -1.26
N MET A 100 13.19 3.12 -2.26
CA MET A 100 13.63 1.83 -2.83
C MET A 100 14.27 0.95 -1.78
N SER A 101 15.19 1.50 -0.97
CA SER A 101 15.82 0.75 0.12
C SER A 101 14.80 0.25 1.15
N GLN A 102 13.80 1.07 1.46
CA GLN A 102 12.73 0.71 2.40
C GLN A 102 11.82 -0.39 1.85
N ILE A 103 11.48 -0.33 0.55
CA ILE A 103 10.70 -1.38 -0.12
C ILE A 103 11.46 -2.70 -0.10
N ILE A 104 12.76 -2.69 -0.41
CA ILE A 104 13.60 -3.90 -0.37
C ILE A 104 13.62 -4.50 1.03
N GLN A 105 13.85 -3.68 2.06
CA GLN A 105 13.84 -4.13 3.44
C GLN A 105 12.50 -4.79 3.79
N HIS A 106 11.39 -4.18 3.38
CA HIS A 106 10.06 -4.71 3.65
C HIS A 106 9.83 -6.06 2.97
N CYS A 107 10.31 -6.24 1.73
CA CYS A 107 10.26 -7.54 1.07
C CYS A 107 11.06 -8.60 1.84
N THR A 108 12.22 -8.24 2.41
CA THR A 108 13.01 -9.13 3.27
C THR A 108 12.26 -9.48 4.56
N ASP A 109 11.66 -8.49 5.23
CA ASP A 109 10.89 -8.72 6.47
C ASP A 109 9.67 -9.62 6.23
N ILE A 110 8.95 -9.43 5.11
CA ILE A 110 7.84 -10.29 4.69
C ILE A 110 8.36 -11.71 4.44
N TRP A 111 9.45 -11.84 3.69
CA TRP A 111 10.04 -13.15 3.43
C TRP A 111 10.37 -13.89 4.73
N ASP A 112 11.04 -13.22 5.67
CA ASP A 112 11.40 -13.81 6.95
C ASP A 112 10.17 -14.21 7.77
N HIS A 113 9.12 -13.38 7.79
CA HIS A 113 7.87 -13.67 8.50
C HIS A 113 7.18 -14.93 7.96
N TYR A 114 7.01 -15.02 6.64
CA TYR A 114 6.34 -16.17 6.03
C TYR A 114 7.23 -17.42 6.08
N ASN A 115 8.54 -17.30 5.84
CA ASN A 115 9.46 -18.43 5.91
C ASN A 115 9.62 -18.99 7.34
N THR A 116 9.56 -18.14 8.36
CA THR A 116 9.56 -18.57 9.77
C THR A 116 8.26 -19.26 10.14
N SER A 117 7.12 -18.80 9.64
CA SER A 117 5.81 -19.42 9.87
C SER A 117 5.70 -20.80 9.22
N TYR A 118 6.29 -20.99 8.03
CA TYR A 118 6.36 -22.31 7.36
C TYR A 118 7.14 -23.37 8.15
N LEU A 119 8.09 -22.98 9.01
CA LEU A 119 8.87 -23.92 9.84
C LEU A 119 8.10 -24.50 11.02
N PHE A 120 7.04 -23.83 11.50
CA PHE A 120 6.25 -24.32 12.63
C PHE A 120 5.09 -25.25 12.21
N ASP A 121 4.54 -25.09 10.99
CA ASP A 121 3.46 -25.94 10.50
C ASP A 121 3.93 -27.35 10.08
N HIS A 122 5.21 -27.53 9.76
CA HIS A 122 5.77 -28.83 9.37
C HIS A 122 6.26 -29.69 10.55
N GLN A 123 6.11 -29.24 11.80
CA GLN A 123 6.42 -30.06 12.99
C GLN A 123 5.19 -30.75 13.62
N SER A 124 3.98 -30.53 13.07
CA SER A 124 2.73 -31.05 13.67
C SER A 124 2.13 -32.27 12.96
N THR A 125 2.79 -32.82 11.93
CA THR A 125 2.28 -33.96 11.14
C THR A 125 3.15 -35.22 11.21
N GLU A 126 4.06 -35.29 12.19
CA GLU A 126 4.72 -36.54 12.58
C GLU A 126 4.43 -36.82 14.06
N SER A 127 3.29 -37.45 14.34
CA SER A 127 2.97 -38.08 15.63
C SER A 127 2.06 -39.28 15.41
#